data_AF-A0AA91DCE1-F1
#
_entry.id   AF-A0AA91DCE1-F1
#
_cell.length_a   1.000
_cell.length_b   1.000
_cell.length_c   1.000
_cell.angle_alpha   90.00
_cell.angle_beta   90.00
_cell.angle_gamma   90.00
#
_symmetry.space_group_name_H-M   'P 1'
#
loop_
_entity.id
_entity.type
_entity.pdbx_description
1 polymer ?
#
loop_
_entity_poly.entity_id
_entity_poly.type
_entity_poly.pdbx_seq_one_letter_code
_entity_poly.pdbx_strand_id
1 'polypeptide(L)'
;MKSLPIIWQRLVSSGGNTCDRCHATYQEMQSAISKLKEALRPLGIEPTLEIREINEKSFKADPSESNRIWIAGRPMEEWLGARVGSSRCCSVCGESECRTVEVEGTTFETIPEKLFLKAALVASSQLLDLTPEAPPR
;
A
#
# COMPACT_ATOMS: atom_id res chain seq x y z
N MET A 1 -13.58 -17.75 -4.04
CA MET A 1 -12.65 -16.93 -3.24
C MET A 1 -12.77 -15.50 -3.73
N LYS A 2 -13.03 -14.54 -2.84
CA LYS A 2 -13.11 -13.11 -3.17
C LYS A 2 -11.69 -12.56 -3.26
N SER A 3 -11.39 -11.75 -4.27
CA SER A 3 -10.07 -11.10 -4.37
C SER A 3 -10.04 -9.83 -3.53
N LEU A 4 -8.95 -9.61 -2.81
CA LEU A 4 -8.59 -8.32 -2.21
C LEU A 4 -7.45 -7.72 -3.05
N PRO A 5 -7.75 -6.86 -4.05
CA PRO A 5 -6.75 -6.31 -4.92
C PRO A 5 -5.91 -5.26 -4.19
N ILE A 6 -4.60 -5.41 -4.29
CA ILE A 6 -3.59 -4.54 -3.70
C ILE A 6 -2.69 -4.08 -4.83
N ILE A 7 -2.48 -2.77 -4.93
CA ILE A 7 -1.58 -2.17 -5.91
C ILE A 7 -0.53 -1.38 -5.14
N TRP A 8 0.74 -1.57 -5.50
CA TRP A 8 1.83 -0.73 -5.02
C TRP A 8 2.53 -0.06 -6.19
N GLN A 9 2.61 1.27 -6.15
CA GLN A 9 3.26 2.08 -7.18
C GLN A 9 4.54 2.73 -6.64
N ARG A 10 5.62 2.62 -7.41
CA ARG A 10 6.94 3.13 -7.03
C ARG A 10 7.67 3.77 -8.22
N LEU A 11 8.57 4.70 -7.91
CA LEU A 11 9.59 5.16 -8.84
C LEU A 11 10.59 4.04 -9.15
N VAL A 12 10.85 3.85 -10.44
CA VAL A 12 11.94 3.02 -10.96
C VAL A 12 12.75 3.85 -11.95
N SER A 13 14.07 3.88 -11.75
CA SER A 13 14.98 4.57 -12.67
C SER A 13 15.15 3.80 -13.96
N SER A 14 15.71 4.46 -14.99
CA SER A 14 16.08 3.80 -16.25
C SER A 14 16.98 2.56 -16.09
N GLY A 15 17.76 2.47 -14.99
CA GLY A 15 18.58 1.32 -14.65
C GLY A 15 17.87 0.23 -13.82
N GLY A 16 16.56 0.33 -13.61
CA GLY A 16 15.77 -0.65 -12.83
C GLY A 16 15.82 -0.46 -11.31
N ASN A 17 16.44 0.62 -10.82
CA ASN A 17 16.65 0.84 -9.39
C ASN A 17 15.53 1.67 -8.74
N THR A 18 15.34 1.52 -7.44
CA THR A 18 14.45 2.36 -6.61
C THR A 18 15.17 2.85 -5.37
N CYS A 19 14.57 3.77 -4.61
CA CYS A 19 15.17 4.28 -3.37
C CYS A 19 14.93 3.33 -2.20
N ASP A 20 15.72 3.49 -1.14
CA ASP A 20 15.69 2.62 0.05
C ASP A 20 14.31 2.62 0.73
N ARG A 21 13.63 3.78 0.76
CA ARG A 21 12.25 3.91 1.31
C ARG A 21 11.24 3.04 0.55
N CYS A 22 11.32 3.04 -0.78
CA CYS A 22 10.45 2.19 -1.60
C CYS A 22 10.80 0.71 -1.43
N HIS A 23 12.10 0.38 -1.41
CA HIS A 23 12.54 -1.00 -1.20
C HIS A 23 12.12 -1.55 0.17
N ALA A 24 12.29 -0.78 1.24
CA ALA A 24 11.87 -1.17 2.58
C ALA A 24 10.35 -1.34 2.67
N THR A 25 9.56 -0.44 2.08
CA THR A 25 8.09 -0.62 2.00
C THR A 25 7.71 -1.91 1.29
N TYR A 26 8.45 -2.29 0.22
CA TYR A 26 8.20 -3.56 -0.47
C TYR A 26 8.41 -4.78 0.42
N GLN A 27 9.47 -4.77 1.24
CA GLN A 27 9.78 -5.86 2.17
C GLN A 27 8.69 -5.99 3.25
N GLU A 28 8.30 -4.87 3.86
CA GLU A 28 7.22 -4.80 4.85
C GLU A 28 5.89 -5.29 4.26
N MET A 29 5.58 -4.88 3.02
CA MET A 29 4.37 -5.29 2.32
C MET A 29 4.36 -6.79 1.98
N GLN A 30 5.47 -7.37 1.52
CA GLN A 30 5.55 -8.81 1.26
C GLN A 30 5.30 -9.62 2.53
N SER A 31 5.90 -9.20 3.66
CA SER A 31 5.63 -9.81 4.96
C SER A 31 4.14 -9.72 5.31
N ALA A 32 3.55 -8.54 5.15
CA ALA A 32 2.14 -8.31 5.45
C ALA A 32 1.21 -9.18 4.60
N ILE A 33 1.46 -9.29 3.29
CA ILE A 33 0.65 -10.08 2.37
C ILE A 33 0.67 -11.56 2.75
N SER A 34 1.84 -12.10 3.13
CA SER A 34 1.94 -13.49 3.59
C SER A 34 1.03 -13.74 4.79
N LYS A 35 1.08 -12.85 5.79
CA LYS A 35 0.22 -12.95 6.98
C LYS A 35 -1.27 -12.79 6.64
N LEU A 36 -1.62 -11.89 5.73
CA LEU A 36 -3.00 -11.69 5.30
C LEU A 36 -3.56 -12.91 4.57
N LYS A 37 -2.77 -13.56 3.71
CA LYS A 37 -3.19 -14.80 3.04
C LYS A 37 -3.57 -15.87 4.07
N GLU A 38 -2.76 -16.06 5.10
CA GLU A 38 -3.06 -17.01 6.17
C GLU A 38 -4.32 -16.63 6.95
N ALA A 39 -4.42 -15.36 7.36
CA ALA A 39 -5.52 -14.86 8.19
C ALA A 39 -6.87 -14.82 7.45
N LEU A 40 -6.87 -14.52 6.15
CA LEU A 40 -8.08 -14.31 5.35
C LEU A 40 -8.55 -15.55 4.60
N ARG A 41 -7.70 -16.58 4.47
CA ARG A 41 -8.06 -17.86 3.83
C ARG A 41 -9.34 -18.49 4.40
N PRO A 42 -9.56 -18.57 5.74
CA PRO A 42 -10.81 -19.12 6.29
C PRO A 42 -12.07 -18.33 5.89
N LEU A 43 -11.91 -17.05 5.57
CA LEU A 43 -12.98 -16.17 5.11
C LEU A 43 -13.19 -16.23 3.59
N GLY A 44 -12.40 -17.06 2.89
CA GLY A 44 -12.44 -17.19 1.44
C GLY A 44 -12.02 -15.91 0.72
N ILE A 45 -11.16 -15.08 1.32
CA ILE A 45 -10.59 -13.87 0.72
C ILE A 45 -9.10 -14.10 0.41
N GLU A 46 -8.66 -13.73 -0.79
CA GLU A 46 -7.27 -13.84 -1.25
C GLU A 46 -6.69 -12.46 -1.61
N PRO A 47 -5.67 -11.99 -0.88
CA PRO A 47 -4.88 -10.81 -1.28
C PRO A 47 -4.08 -11.05 -2.57
N THR A 48 -4.20 -10.14 -3.54
CA THR A 48 -3.40 -10.16 -4.78
C THR A 48 -2.62 -8.87 -4.93
N LEU A 49 -1.30 -8.96 -5.11
CA LEU A 49 -0.42 -7.80 -5.29
C LEU A 49 -0.11 -7.55 -6.76
N GLU A 50 -0.34 -6.32 -7.20
CA GLU A 50 0.16 -5.75 -8.46
C GLU A 50 1.23 -4.70 -8.14
N ILE A 51 2.36 -4.74 -8.85
CA ILE A 51 3.42 -3.73 -8.75
C ILE A 51 3.37 -2.86 -10.00
N ARG A 52 3.25 -1.55 -9.80
CA ARG A 52 3.28 -0.53 -10.85
C ARG A 52 4.53 0.32 -10.73
N GLU A 53 5.08 0.66 -11.88
CA GLU A 53 6.29 1.45 -11.96
C GLU A 53 5.97 2.80 -12.61
N ILE A 54 6.48 3.88 -12.02
CA ILE A 54 6.52 5.19 -12.65
C ILE A 54 7.97 5.53 -12.96
N ASN A 55 8.20 6.15 -14.11
CA ASN A 55 9.53 6.58 -14.52
C ASN A 55 9.89 7.93 -13.85
N GLU A 56 11.16 8.32 -14.00
CA GLU A 56 11.71 9.55 -13.41
C GLU A 56 11.00 10.82 -13.91
N LYS A 57 10.50 10.84 -15.15
CA LYS A 57 9.77 12.00 -15.70
C LYS A 57 8.41 12.17 -15.01
N SER A 58 7.65 11.08 -14.89
CA SER A 58 6.36 11.09 -14.20
C SER A 58 6.54 11.42 -12.71
N PHE A 59 7.56 10.86 -12.07
CA PHE A 59 7.86 11.15 -10.67
C PHE A 59 8.26 12.60 -10.44
N LYS A 60 9.05 13.22 -11.32
CA LYS A 60 9.39 14.65 -11.19
C LYS A 60 8.17 15.57 -11.34
N ALA A 61 7.17 15.15 -12.10
CA ALA A 61 5.92 15.90 -12.24
C ALA A 61 5.02 15.77 -11.00
N ASP A 62 5.00 14.60 -10.38
CA ASP A 62 4.28 14.35 -9.12
C ASP A 62 5.01 13.31 -8.24
N PRO A 63 5.86 13.75 -7.29
CA PRO A 63 6.56 12.84 -6.39
C PRO A 63 5.63 12.07 -5.44
N SER A 64 4.41 12.56 -5.22
CA SER A 64 3.45 11.95 -4.30
C SER A 64 2.86 10.63 -4.84
N GLU A 65 3.03 10.38 -6.14
CA GLU A 65 2.66 9.14 -6.81
C GLU A 65 3.62 7.99 -6.54
N SER A 66 4.83 8.27 -6.02
CA SER A 66 5.76 7.22 -5.59
C SER A 66 5.62 6.92 -4.11
N ASN A 67 5.77 5.62 -3.88
CA ASN A 67 5.50 4.84 -2.68
C ASN A 67 4.03 4.87 -2.25
N ARG A 68 3.13 4.74 -3.22
CA ARG A 68 1.69 4.77 -3.01
C ARG A 68 1.10 3.36 -3.04
N ILE A 69 0.16 3.10 -2.14
CA ILE A 69 -0.51 1.80 -2.00
C ILE A 69 -2.02 2.00 -2.12
N TRP A 70 -2.68 1.14 -2.90
CA TRP A 70 -4.12 1.00 -2.95
C TRP A 70 -4.52 -0.38 -2.46
N ILE A 71 -5.62 -0.45 -1.73
CA ILE A 71 -6.23 -1.67 -1.22
C ILE A 71 -7.72 -1.60 -1.55
N ALA A 72 -8.25 -2.63 -2.21
CA ALA A 72 -9.63 -2.67 -2.68
C ALA A 72 -10.02 -1.41 -3.50
N GLY A 73 -9.10 -0.93 -4.34
CA GLY A 73 -9.30 0.24 -5.21
C GLY A 73 -9.20 1.60 -4.52
N ARG A 74 -9.00 1.65 -3.20
CA ARG A 74 -8.88 2.89 -2.42
C ARG A 74 -7.46 3.08 -1.88
N PRO A 75 -6.93 4.32 -1.83
CA PRO A 75 -5.66 4.61 -1.19
C PRO A 75 -5.61 4.09 0.24
N MET A 76 -4.47 3.52 0.65
CA MET A 76 -4.27 2.96 1.99
C MET A 76 -4.63 3.96 3.10
N GLU A 77 -4.35 5.23 2.87
CA GLU A 77 -4.58 6.31 3.83
C GLU A 77 -6.06 6.48 4.18
N GLU A 78 -6.96 6.23 3.23
CA GLU A 78 -8.40 6.31 3.48
C GLU A 78 -8.88 5.25 4.47
N TRP A 79 -8.27 4.05 4.46
CA TRP A 79 -8.58 2.98 5.40
C TRP A 79 -8.04 3.25 6.80
N LEU A 80 -7.01 4.08 6.90
CA LEU A 80 -6.32 4.39 8.15
C LEU A 80 -6.76 5.72 8.76
N GLY A 81 -7.51 6.55 8.03
CA GLY A 81 -7.71 7.96 8.39
C GLY A 81 -6.40 8.75 8.40
N ALA A 82 -5.44 8.34 7.57
CA ALA A 82 -4.11 8.92 7.51
C ALA A 82 -4.06 10.15 6.60
N ARG A 83 -2.99 10.94 6.73
CA ARG A 83 -2.69 12.06 5.83
C ARG A 83 -1.48 11.75 4.97
N VAL A 84 -1.46 12.32 3.77
CA VAL A 84 -0.28 12.29 2.89
C VAL A 84 0.57 13.50 3.21
N GLY A 85 1.86 13.28 3.41
CA GLY A 85 2.87 14.33 3.54
C GLY A 85 4.00 14.16 2.52
N SER A 86 5.03 14.96 2.67
CA SER A 86 6.25 14.90 1.88
C SER A 86 7.49 15.11 2.75
N SER A 87 8.59 14.48 2.38
CA SER A 87 9.91 14.72 2.97
C SER A 87 11.00 14.50 1.91
N ARG A 88 12.15 15.15 2.06
CA ARG A 88 13.30 14.90 1.20
C ARG A 88 13.62 13.40 1.16
N CYS A 89 13.90 12.91 -0.04
CA CYS A 89 14.19 11.50 -0.26
C CYS A 89 15.67 11.28 -0.58
N CYS A 90 16.02 10.09 -1.05
CA CYS A 90 17.39 9.66 -1.29
C CYS A 90 17.57 9.04 -2.69
N SER A 91 18.84 8.90 -3.10
CA SER A 91 19.24 8.11 -4.27
C SER A 91 18.52 8.57 -5.56
N VAL A 92 17.79 7.67 -6.23
CA VAL A 92 17.09 7.92 -7.49
C VAL A 92 16.01 9.01 -7.41
N CYS A 93 15.55 9.38 -6.21
CA CYS A 93 14.57 10.45 -6.04
C CYS A 93 15.18 11.87 -6.14
N GLY A 94 16.51 11.99 -6.09
CA GLY A 94 17.21 13.27 -6.12
C GLY A 94 16.74 14.23 -5.02
N GLU A 95 16.58 15.51 -5.35
CA GLU A 95 16.13 16.56 -4.42
C GLU A 95 14.60 16.61 -4.22
N SER A 96 13.85 15.65 -4.75
CA SER A 96 12.38 15.67 -4.69
C SER A 96 11.88 15.34 -3.27
N GLU A 97 10.83 16.04 -2.83
CA GLU A 97 10.12 15.68 -1.60
C GLU A 97 9.14 14.53 -1.88
N CYS A 98 9.50 13.32 -1.45
CA CYS A 98 8.75 12.10 -1.74
C CYS A 98 7.70 11.82 -0.66
N ARG A 99 6.66 11.08 -1.03
CA ARG A 99 5.47 10.76 -0.23
C ARG A 99 5.81 10.18 1.15
N THR A 100 5.21 10.74 2.19
CA THR A 100 5.12 10.15 3.52
C THR A 100 3.67 9.90 3.90
N VAL A 101 3.45 9.01 4.87
CA VAL A 101 2.13 8.74 5.44
C VAL A 101 2.15 9.15 6.90
N GLU A 102 1.21 10.00 7.32
CA GLU A 102 1.02 10.39 8.71
C GLU A 102 -0.20 9.69 9.29
N VAL A 103 0.01 8.90 10.35
CA VAL A 103 -1.06 8.24 11.11
C VAL A 103 -0.98 8.71 12.55
N GLU A 104 -2.07 9.27 13.07
CA GLU A 104 -2.17 9.69 14.48
C GLU A 104 -1.01 10.61 14.92
N GLY A 105 -0.57 11.52 14.04
CA GLY A 105 0.52 12.47 14.30
C GLY A 105 1.94 11.90 14.15
N THR A 106 2.08 10.63 13.78
CA THR A 106 3.38 10.01 13.47
C THR A 106 3.57 9.91 11.97
N THR A 107 4.68 10.46 11.45
CA THR A 107 5.03 10.42 10.02
C THR A 107 5.91 9.21 9.71
N PHE A 108 5.57 8.51 8.63
CA PHE A 108 6.27 7.33 8.13
C PHE A 108 6.76 7.56 6.71
N GLU A 109 8.08 7.42 6.51
CA GLU A 109 8.75 7.49 5.21
C GLU A 109 8.78 6.14 4.49
N THR A 110 8.88 5.08 5.28
CA THR A 110 8.69 3.67 4.92
C THR A 110 7.38 3.23 5.55
N ILE A 111 6.53 2.56 4.79
CA ILE A 111 5.24 2.08 5.29
C ILE A 111 5.50 0.78 6.07
N PRO A 112 5.34 0.76 7.40
CA PRO A 112 5.56 -0.44 8.20
C PRO A 112 4.44 -1.46 7.98
N GLU A 113 4.78 -2.74 8.12
CA GLU A 113 3.89 -3.88 7.96
C GLU A 113 2.58 -3.70 8.77
N LYS A 114 2.69 -3.22 10.02
CA LYS A 114 1.53 -3.06 10.91
C LYS A 114 0.46 -2.13 10.34
N LEU A 115 0.87 -1.03 9.69
CA LEU A 115 -0.08 -0.10 9.09
C LEU A 115 -0.77 -0.71 7.87
N PHE A 116 0.01 -1.43 7.05
CA PHE A 116 -0.54 -2.17 5.91
C PHE A 116 -1.54 -3.25 6.35
N LEU A 117 -1.21 -4.06 7.36
CA LEU A 117 -2.10 -5.06 7.93
C LEU A 117 -3.40 -4.45 8.44
N LYS A 118 -3.31 -3.34 9.20
CA LYS A 118 -4.49 -2.62 9.70
C LYS A 118 -5.39 -2.18 8.55
N ALA A 119 -4.83 -1.51 7.53
CA ALA A 119 -5.59 -1.05 6.37
C ALA A 119 -6.24 -2.21 5.59
N ALA A 120 -5.50 -3.29 5.35
CA ALA A 120 -5.99 -4.46 4.62
C ALA A 120 -7.11 -5.20 5.36
N LEU A 121 -7.03 -5.32 6.69
CA LEU A 121 -8.07 -5.95 7.50
C LEU A 121 -9.36 -5.11 7.48
N VAL A 122 -9.26 -3.79 7.60
CA VAL A 122 -10.42 -2.88 7.48
C VAL A 122 -11.04 -2.95 6.08
N ALA A 123 -10.22 -2.97 5.02
CA ALA A 123 -10.72 -3.13 3.65
C ALA A 123 -11.40 -4.50 3.44
N SER A 124 -10.84 -5.57 4.03
CA SER A 124 -11.37 -6.92 3.92
C SER A 124 -12.72 -7.09 4.61
N SER A 125 -12.98 -6.39 5.71
CA SER A 125 -14.27 -6.47 6.40
C SER A 125 -15.43 -6.01 5.50
N GLN A 126 -15.20 -4.99 4.66
CA GLN A 126 -16.21 -4.53 3.71
C GLN A 126 -16.57 -5.60 2.66
N LEU A 127 -15.64 -6.51 2.33
CA LEU A 127 -15.93 -7.62 1.42
C LEU A 127 -16.82 -8.69 2.08
N LEU A 128 -16.86 -8.74 3.42
CA LEU A 128 -17.73 -9.64 4.18
C LEU A 128 -19.14 -9.08 4.31
N ASP A 129 -19.28 -7.77 4.48
CA ASP A 129 -20.58 -7.09 4.61
C ASP A 129 -21.44 -7.18 3.32
N LEU A 130 -20.81 -7.38 2.17
CA LEU A 130 -21.48 -7.58 0.88
C LEU A 130 -22.03 -9.00 0.66
N THR A 131 -21.94 -9.88 1.67
CA THR A 131 -22.48 -11.24 1.59
C THR A 131 -23.93 -11.20 2.08
N PRO A 132 -24.94 -11.55 1.26
CA PRO A 132 -26.32 -11.64 1.74
C PRO A 132 -26.38 -12.61 2.92
N GLU A 133 -27.02 -12.20 4.02
CA GLU A 133 -27.36 -13.13 5.10
C GLU A 133 -28.18 -14.28 4.49
N ALA A 134 -27.71 -15.51 4.71
CA ALA A 134 -28.51 -16.67 4.35
C ALA A 134 -29.83 -16.60 5.15
N PRO A 135 -30.99 -16.84 4.51
CA PRO A 135 -32.27 -16.74 5.21
C PRO A 135 -32.29 -17.75 6.39
N PRO A 136 -32.91 -17.39 7.52
CA PRO A 136 -33.03 -18.31 8.65
C PRO A 136 -33.76 -19.58 8.21
N ARG A 137 -33.23 -20.73 8.63
CA ARG A 137 -33.84 -22.06 8.42
C ARG A 137 -35.15 -22.20 9.18
#